data_AF-X1MIV8-F1
#
_entry.id   AF-X1MIV8-F1
#
_cell.length_a   1.000
_cell.length_b   1.000
_cell.length_c   1.000
_cell.angle_alpha   90.00
_cell.angle_beta   90.00
_cell.angle_gamma   90.00
#
_symmetry.space_group_name_H-M   'P 1'
#
loop_
_entity.id
_entity.type
_entity.pdbx_description
1 polymer ?
#
loop_
_entity_poly.entity_id
_entity_poly.type
_entity_poly.pdbx_seq_one_letter_code
_entity_poly.pdbx_strand_id
1 'polypeptide(L)'
;GDRDDIILAIIAGSKSEIEDSLEVAGMVLTGGFAPHVKIRRLMKSCNFSILTSGNDTYTTTKRIHERRVKIRSTDENKVKETEKLVSQYVDIEGLVQRM
;
A
#
# COMPACT_ATOMS: atom_id res chain seq x y z
N GLY A 1 -14.55 3.55 -18.93
CA GLY A 1 -14.55 3.09 -17.54
C GLY A 1 -14.12 4.24 -16.69
N ASP A 2 -14.92 4.60 -15.70
CA ASP A 2 -14.60 5.68 -14.77
C ASP A 2 -13.56 5.19 -13.76
N ARG A 3 -12.76 6.11 -13.22
CA ARG A 3 -11.82 5.81 -12.12
C ARG A 3 -12.55 5.24 -10.91
N ASP A 4 -13.76 5.73 -10.68
CA ASP A 4 -14.63 5.30 -9.60
C ASP A 4 -15.08 3.83 -9.76
N ASP A 5 -15.29 3.37 -11.01
CA ASP A 5 -15.61 1.96 -11.30
C ASP A 5 -14.43 1.04 -10.97
N ILE A 6 -13.21 1.45 -11.32
CA ILE A 6 -11.99 0.68 -11.05
C ILE A 6 -11.76 0.57 -9.54
N ILE A 7 -11.94 1.68 -8.80
CA ILE A 7 -11.82 1.67 -7.34
C ILE A 7 -12.86 0.71 -6.75
N LEU A 8 -14.10 0.75 -7.21
CA LEU A 8 -15.15 -0.13 -6.71
C LEU A 8 -14.84 -1.61 -6.99
N ALA A 9 -14.36 -1.93 -8.19
CA ALA A 9 -13.99 -3.29 -8.56
C ALA A 9 -12.86 -3.84 -7.68
N ILE A 10 -11.83 -3.04 -7.39
CA ILE A 10 -10.74 -3.42 -6.48
C ILE A 10 -11.27 -3.69 -5.07
N ILE A 11 -12.12 -2.80 -4.53
CA ILE A 11 -12.68 -2.95 -3.18
C ILE A 11 -13.59 -4.18 -3.08
N ALA A 12 -14.38 -4.47 -4.12
CA ALA A 12 -15.22 -5.65 -4.16
C ALA A 12 -14.39 -6.93 -4.26
N GLY A 13 -13.37 -6.94 -5.14
CA GLY A 13 -12.46 -8.07 -5.32
C GLY A 13 -11.67 -8.40 -4.06
N SER A 14 -11.19 -7.39 -3.33
CA SER A 14 -10.42 -7.59 -2.09
C SER A 14 -11.25 -8.14 -0.92
N LYS A 15 -12.58 -8.17 -1.05
CA LYS A 15 -13.51 -8.70 -0.04
C LYS A 15 -14.10 -10.05 -0.42
N SER A 16 -13.73 -10.59 -1.57
CA SER A 16 -14.24 -11.86 -2.04
C SER A 16 -13.63 -13.00 -1.21
N GLU A 17 -14.47 -13.86 -0.65
CA GLU A 17 -14.05 -15.04 0.14
C GLU A 17 -13.80 -16.29 -0.75
N ILE A 18 -13.73 -16.11 -2.07
CA ILE A 18 -13.50 -17.19 -3.03
C ILE A 18 -12.01 -17.59 -2.97
N GLU A 19 -11.71 -18.90 -2.96
CA GLU A 19 -10.33 -19.41 -3.14
C GLU A 19 -9.74 -18.82 -4.43
N ASP A 20 -8.51 -18.28 -4.37
CA ASP A 20 -7.86 -17.40 -5.37
C ASP A 20 -8.40 -15.95 -5.47
N SER A 21 -8.89 -15.40 -4.35
CA SER A 21 -9.28 -13.98 -4.27
C SER A 21 -8.14 -13.01 -4.64
N LEU A 22 -8.50 -11.86 -5.18
CA LEU A 22 -7.57 -10.81 -5.59
C LEU A 22 -6.87 -10.22 -4.36
N GLU A 23 -5.63 -10.61 -4.08
CA GLU A 23 -4.86 -10.06 -2.96
C GLU A 23 -4.31 -8.66 -3.31
N VAL A 24 -4.95 -7.63 -2.75
CA VAL A 24 -4.56 -6.23 -2.97
C VAL A 24 -3.66 -5.76 -1.83
N ALA A 25 -2.37 -5.59 -2.10
CA ALA A 25 -1.44 -5.01 -1.13
C ALA A 25 -1.72 -3.52 -0.84
N GLY A 26 -2.21 -2.78 -1.83
CA GLY A 26 -2.53 -1.36 -1.69
C GLY A 26 -2.87 -0.66 -3.00
N MET A 27 -3.30 0.60 -2.91
CA MET A 27 -3.70 1.43 -4.04
C MET A 27 -3.11 2.84 -3.93
N VAL A 28 -2.65 3.41 -5.05
CA VAL A 28 -2.20 4.80 -5.15
C VAL A 28 -3.09 5.58 -6.11
N LEU A 29 -3.72 6.64 -5.58
CA LEU A 29 -4.63 7.53 -6.29
C LEU A 29 -3.88 8.77 -6.80
N THR A 30 -3.71 8.90 -8.12
CA THR A 30 -2.92 9.97 -8.76
C THR A 30 -3.77 11.15 -9.24
N GLY A 31 -3.12 12.24 -9.66
CA GLY A 31 -3.75 13.41 -10.28
C GLY A 31 -4.49 14.34 -9.30
N GLY A 32 -4.45 14.07 -7.99
CA GLY A 32 -5.07 14.93 -6.98
C GLY A 32 -6.60 14.92 -6.95
N PHE A 33 -7.27 14.14 -7.80
CA PHE A 33 -8.73 14.04 -7.80
C PHE A 33 -9.22 13.11 -6.70
N ALA A 34 -10.18 13.61 -5.91
CA ALA A 34 -10.85 12.81 -4.89
C ALA A 34 -11.96 11.96 -5.54
N PRO A 35 -12.07 10.65 -5.21
CA PRO A 35 -13.17 9.81 -5.65
C PRO A 35 -14.53 10.34 -5.16
N HIS A 36 -15.62 9.91 -5.79
CA HIS A 36 -16.96 10.29 -5.34
C HIS A 36 -17.22 9.93 -3.88
N VAL A 37 -18.04 10.73 -3.18
CA VAL A 37 -18.24 10.63 -1.72
C VAL A 37 -18.67 9.24 -1.24
N LYS A 38 -19.51 8.55 -2.02
CA LYS A 38 -19.96 7.18 -1.72
C LYS A 38 -18.80 6.19 -1.75
N ILE A 39 -17.90 6.31 -2.71
CA ILE A 39 -16.71 5.44 -2.83
C ILE A 39 -15.72 5.73 -1.71
N ARG A 40 -15.50 7.00 -1.35
CA ARG A 40 -14.67 7.33 -0.18
C ARG A 40 -15.17 6.70 1.11
N ARG A 41 -16.48 6.53 1.27
CA ARG A 41 -17.05 5.81 2.43
C ARG A 41 -16.72 4.32 2.37
N LEU A 42 -16.77 3.70 1.19
CA LEU A 42 -16.39 2.30 0.99
C LEU A 42 -14.89 2.07 1.21
N MET A 43 -14.05 3.01 0.75
CA MET A 43 -12.59 2.96 0.95
C MET A 43 -12.19 2.81 2.42
N LYS A 44 -12.96 3.40 3.36
CA LYS A 44 -12.71 3.26 4.80
C LYS A 44 -12.89 1.84 5.34
N SER A 45 -13.56 0.97 4.60
CA SER A 45 -13.78 -0.43 4.97
C SER A 45 -12.80 -1.41 4.33
N CYS A 46 -11.76 -0.89 3.66
CA CYS A 46 -10.72 -1.71 3.04
C CYS A 46 -9.70 -2.14 4.09
N ASN A 47 -9.14 -3.33 3.91
CA ASN A 47 -8.06 -3.90 4.72
C ASN A 47 -6.67 -3.63 4.12
N PHE A 48 -6.57 -2.81 3.08
CA PHE A 48 -5.32 -2.46 2.40
C PHE A 48 -5.06 -0.95 2.42
N SER A 49 -3.79 -0.58 2.25
CA SER A 49 -3.37 0.83 2.30
C SER A 49 -3.78 1.59 1.05
N ILE A 50 -4.30 2.82 1.22
CA ILE A 50 -4.64 3.72 0.12
C ILE A 50 -3.89 5.05 0.29
N LEU A 51 -3.08 5.42 -0.70
CA LEU A 51 -2.32 6.67 -0.74
C LEU A 51 -2.85 7.59 -1.83
N THR A 52 -2.72 8.90 -1.64
CA THR A 52 -3.08 9.91 -2.65
C THR A 52 -1.86 10.73 -3.07
N SER A 53 -1.69 10.97 -4.36
CA SER A 53 -0.66 11.81 -4.95
C SER A 53 -1.31 12.90 -5.80
N GLY A 54 -0.89 14.15 -5.56
CA GLY A 54 -1.27 15.29 -6.41
C GLY A 54 -0.57 15.30 -7.77
N ASN A 55 0.47 14.47 -7.97
CA ASN A 55 1.16 14.39 -9.25
C ASN A 55 0.39 13.51 -10.23
N ASP A 56 0.63 13.69 -11.53
CA ASP A 56 0.13 12.80 -12.57
C ASP A 56 0.63 11.35 -12.38
N THR A 57 0.04 10.43 -13.14
CA THR A 57 0.35 9.00 -13.06
C THR A 57 1.81 8.70 -13.38
N TYR A 58 2.39 9.33 -14.40
CA TYR A 58 3.78 9.08 -14.78
C TYR A 58 4.73 9.54 -13.67
N THR A 59 4.59 10.77 -13.19
CA THR A 59 5.44 11.33 -12.13
C THR A 59 5.32 10.53 -10.85
N THR A 60 4.11 10.12 -10.47
CA THR A 60 3.89 9.30 -9.26
C THR A 60 4.57 7.94 -9.40
N THR A 61 4.33 7.23 -10.51
CA THR A 61 4.92 5.91 -10.74
C THR A 61 6.44 5.97 -10.83
N LYS A 62 7.00 6.98 -11.50
CA LYS A 62 8.45 7.22 -11.57
C LYS A 62 9.04 7.40 -10.17
N ARG A 63 8.41 8.21 -9.32
CA ARG A 63 8.86 8.44 -7.94
C ARG A 63 8.79 7.17 -7.09
N ILE A 64 7.77 6.33 -7.26
CA ILE A 64 7.66 5.03 -6.59
C ILE A 64 8.77 4.10 -7.07
N HIS A 65 9.00 4.03 -8.38
CA HIS A 65 10.04 3.20 -8.97
C HIS A 65 11.44 3.60 -8.48
N GLU A 66 11.74 4.90 -8.44
CA GLU A 66 13.00 5.46 -7.93
C GLU A 66 13.19 5.29 -6.42
N ARG A 67 12.09 5.14 -5.66
CA ARG A 67 12.09 4.91 -4.21
C ARG A 67 12.22 3.44 -3.81
N ARG A 68 12.60 2.55 -4.73
CA ARG A 68 13.07 1.20 -4.37
C ARG A 68 14.38 1.32 -3.58
N VAL A 69 14.27 1.50 -2.27
CA VAL A 69 15.44 1.53 -1.38
C VAL A 69 15.92 0.10 -1.20
N LYS A 70 17.03 -0.24 -1.86
CA LYS A 70 17.85 -1.36 -1.42
C LYS A 70 18.67 -0.88 -0.24
N ILE A 71 18.56 -1.55 0.91
CA ILE A 71 19.54 -1.43 1.98
C ILE A 71 20.71 -2.31 1.55
N ARG A 72 21.85 -1.68 1.20
CA ARG A 72 23.09 -2.42 0.96
C ARG A 72 23.76 -2.69 2.30
N SER A 73 24.61 -3.73 2.37
CA SER A 73 25.41 -4.01 3.57
C SER A 73 26.31 -2.83 3.99
N THR A 74 26.63 -1.93 3.05
CA THR A 74 27.40 -0.71 3.30
C THR A 74 26.56 0.49 3.76
N ASP A 75 25.22 0.39 3.75
CA ASP A 75 24.32 1.48 4.15
C ASP A 75 24.08 1.49 5.68
N GLU A 76 25.14 1.65 6.48
CA GLU A 76 25.13 1.49 7.95
C GLU A 76 24.00 2.27 8.64
N ASN A 77 23.76 3.53 8.23
CA ASN A 77 22.69 4.35 8.79
C ASN A 77 21.28 3.81 8.47
N LYS A 78 21.07 3.28 7.26
CA LYS A 78 19.76 2.72 6.88
C LYS A 78 19.51 1.38 7.55
N VAL A 79 20.55 0.55 7.71
CA VAL A 79 20.48 -0.71 8.45
C VAL A 79 20.04 -0.42 9.88
N LYS A 80 20.74 0.49 10.56
CA LYS A 80 20.46 0.85 11.96
C LYS A 80 19.05 1.42 12.18
N GLU A 81 18.59 2.31 11.30
CA GLU A 81 17.24 2.85 11.43
C GLU A 81 16.17 1.79 11.13
N THR A 82 16.44 0.87 10.19
CA THR A 82 15.53 -0.24 9.90
C THR A 82 15.43 -1.21 11.08
N GLU A 83 16.56 -1.60 11.69
CA GLU A 83 16.58 -2.43 12.90
C GLU A 83 15.78 -1.81 14.03
N LYS A 84 15.92 -0.50 14.23
CA LYS A 84 15.17 0.26 15.23
C LYS A 84 13.67 0.25 14.93
N LEU A 85 13.25 0.54 13.70
CA LEU A 85 11.84 0.54 13.32
C LEU A 85 11.22 -0.85 13.47
N VAL A 86 11.92 -1.90 13.05
CA VAL A 86 11.47 -3.29 13.22
C VAL A 86 11.32 -3.62 14.70
N SER A 87 12.33 -3.31 15.53
CA SER A 87 12.27 -3.56 16.98
C SER A 87 11.13 -2.80 17.68
N GLN A 88 10.73 -1.64 17.15
CA GLN A 88 9.69 -0.81 17.76
C GLN A 88 8.27 -1.22 17.38
N TYR A 89 8.07 -1.71 16.15
CA TYR A 89 6.74 -1.87 15.57
C TYR A 89 6.42 -3.30 15.15
N VAL A 90 7.36 -4.23 15.24
CA VAL A 90 7.17 -5.64 14.88
C VAL A 90 7.40 -6.52 16.11
N ASP A 91 6.41 -7.34 16.43
CA ASP A 91 6.53 -8.37 17.47
C ASP A 91 7.33 -9.56 16.93
N ILE A 92 8.65 -9.49 17.07
CA ILE A 92 9.58 -10.52 16.58
C ILE A 92 9.42 -11.81 17.38
N GLU A 93 9.19 -11.74 18.69
CA GLU A 93 9.01 -12.93 19.52
C GLU A 93 7.73 -13.68 19.13
N GLY A 94 6.63 -12.94 18.94
CA GLY A 94 5.38 -13.51 18.46
C GLY A 94 5.45 -14.10 17.05
N LEU A 95 6.32 -13.57 16.17
CA LEU A 95 6.59 -14.15 14.86
C LEU A 95 7.39 -15.45 14.96
N VAL A 96 8.46 -15.48 15.76
CA VAL A 96 9.32 -16.67 15.92
C VAL A 96 8.56 -17.82 16.56
N GLN A 97 7.66 -17.56 17.50
CA GLN A 97 6.84 -18.60 18.14
C GLN A 97 5.78 -19.23 17.21
N ARG A 98 5.46 -18.58 16.08
CA ARG A 98 4.46 -19.07 15.10
C ARG A 98 5.09 -19.81 13.92
N MET A 99 6.42 -19.92 13.88
CA MET A 99 7.18 -20.74 12.92
C MET A 99 7.44 -22.13 13.50
#